data_AF-A0A4Q0T8G1-F1
#
_entry.id   AF-A0A4Q0T8G1-F1
#
_cell.length_a   1.000
_cell.length_b   1.000
_cell.length_c   1.000
_cell.angle_alpha   90.00
_cell.angle_beta   90.00
_cell.angle_gamma   90.00
#
_symmetry.space_group_name_H-M   'P 1'
#
loop_
_entity.id
_entity.type
_entity.pdbx_description
1 polymer ?
#
loop_
_entity_poly.entity_id
_entity_poly.type
_entity_poly.pdbx_seq_one_letter_code
_entity_poly.pdbx_strand_id
1 'polypeptide(L)'
;MFQKDRQVLTPSRLGLLLWLLLAGVSSGQAAKGGDPVGQSNQAGASQQTTDGVVQKPPPVQIRQTLDVDSAALAKVPADPLVEGDPFGAFPEAVREVARSVARGERVKFTASYTLLDQYAATVPDGVDRHNQGSGRLDFTANWAAYDHGKTAGSVFLLVRSGTNLGVSQQFNLSDQLGSGVFLNCLQGGGAQRPITLNILYWRQDFWSKRLSFYLGKIHPNEYISLSMYNNDERTQFLNGENDGNLAVASDGTYAGGAAVEVQATRHIYVHALAVDTEGSQYTNIKTLEDRKYLEAIEAGWFTGSPGSKYSDFRLGMYREDTKNLGSGYGGAFAFEHEFENGWAPFAKVGFATPRGTSIRQTDTLGVVQTHPFGRHGDMFGASLSYTEPNFQGKHHESIFETFYRLRLTRSVEVGPDMEVSIHPTYATQSAVRALVSARARIIF
;
A
#
# COMPACT_ATOMS: atom_id res chain seq x y z
N MET A 1 -21.23 -23.46 -54.70
CA MET A 1 -19.85 -23.86 -54.37
C MET A 1 -19.15 -22.65 -53.75
N PHE A 2 -19.37 -22.40 -52.45
CA PHE A 2 -18.57 -21.48 -51.63
C PHE A 2 -18.76 -21.92 -50.18
N GLN A 3 -17.77 -22.65 -49.66
CA GLN A 3 -17.73 -23.16 -48.30
C GLN A 3 -16.94 -22.15 -47.46
N LYS A 4 -17.53 -21.75 -46.34
CA LYS A 4 -17.06 -20.68 -45.45
C LYS A 4 -16.33 -21.35 -44.28
N ASP A 5 -15.01 -21.26 -44.24
CA ASP A 5 -14.21 -21.75 -43.13
C ASP A 5 -14.41 -20.86 -41.89
N ARG A 6 -14.96 -21.46 -40.82
CA ARG A 6 -14.93 -20.90 -39.47
C ARG A 6 -13.63 -21.36 -38.80
N GLN A 7 -12.69 -20.45 -38.62
CA GLN A 7 -11.59 -20.68 -37.68
C GLN A 7 -12.13 -20.61 -36.25
N VAL A 8 -11.96 -21.72 -35.53
CA VAL A 8 -12.20 -21.83 -34.09
C VAL A 8 -11.01 -21.19 -33.38
N LEU A 9 -11.26 -20.08 -32.68
CA LEU A 9 -10.29 -19.47 -31.77
C LEU A 9 -10.06 -20.41 -30.58
N THR A 10 -8.87 -21.01 -30.50
CA THR A 10 -8.39 -21.68 -29.29
C THR A 10 -8.14 -20.63 -28.20
N PRO A 11 -8.58 -20.84 -26.95
CA PRO A 11 -8.31 -19.90 -25.87
C PRO A 11 -6.80 -19.78 -25.63
N SER A 12 -6.31 -18.55 -25.59
CA SER A 12 -4.91 -18.27 -25.25
C SER A 12 -4.61 -18.80 -23.85
N ARG A 13 -3.36 -19.22 -23.60
CA ARG A 13 -2.88 -19.70 -22.28
C ARG A 13 -3.19 -18.69 -21.15
N LEU A 14 -3.28 -17.40 -21.48
CA LEU A 14 -3.68 -16.33 -20.58
C LEU A 14 -5.13 -16.47 -20.06
N GLY A 15 -6.06 -16.91 -20.92
CA GLY A 15 -7.47 -17.09 -20.56
C GLY A 15 -7.71 -18.28 -19.62
N LEU A 16 -6.91 -19.35 -19.76
CA LEU A 16 -6.95 -20.51 -18.86
C LEU A 16 -6.37 -20.17 -17.47
N LEU A 17 -5.36 -19.29 -17.43
CA LEU A 17 -4.72 -18.80 -16.20
C LEU A 17 -5.65 -17.88 -15.38
N LEU A 18 -6.38 -16.98 -16.04
CA LEU A 18 -7.40 -16.17 -15.36
C LEU A 18 -8.52 -17.03 -14.76
N TRP A 19 -8.89 -18.12 -15.46
CA TRP A 19 -9.91 -19.06 -15.00
C TRP A 19 -9.46 -19.88 -13.79
N LEU A 20 -8.20 -20.33 -13.74
CA LEU A 20 -7.66 -21.07 -12.59
C LEU A 20 -7.53 -20.21 -11.32
N LEU A 21 -7.19 -18.92 -11.48
CA LEU A 21 -7.16 -17.97 -10.36
C LEU A 21 -8.56 -17.65 -9.81
N LEU A 22 -9.59 -17.67 -10.66
CA LEU A 22 -10.99 -17.44 -10.27
C LEU A 22 -11.67 -18.69 -9.70
N ALA A 23 -11.24 -19.90 -10.07
CA ALA A 23 -11.85 -21.16 -9.65
C ALA A 23 -11.32 -21.71 -8.30
N GLY A 24 -10.26 -21.11 -7.73
CA GLY A 24 -9.56 -21.62 -6.54
C GLY A 24 -10.31 -21.53 -5.20
N VAL A 25 -11.54 -21.01 -5.17
CA VAL A 25 -12.36 -20.94 -3.94
C VAL A 25 -13.48 -21.98 -4.01
N SER A 26 -13.13 -23.27 -4.06
CA SER A 26 -14.04 -24.34 -3.60
C SER A 26 -13.32 -25.67 -3.40
N SER A 27 -13.66 -26.32 -2.28
CA SER A 27 -13.33 -27.69 -1.85
C SER A 27 -11.96 -27.93 -1.23
N GLY A 28 -12.00 -28.27 0.07
CA GLY A 28 -10.96 -29.04 0.74
C GLY A 28 -11.39 -30.49 0.90
N GLN A 29 -10.42 -31.41 0.85
CA GLN A 29 -10.23 -32.46 1.85
C GLN A 29 -9.01 -33.35 1.56
N ALA A 30 -8.25 -33.56 2.64
CA ALA A 30 -7.59 -34.79 3.11
C ALA A 30 -6.31 -35.35 2.43
N ALA A 31 -5.32 -35.48 3.33
CA ALA A 31 -3.97 -36.01 3.24
C ALA A 31 -3.83 -37.53 2.97
N LYS A 32 -2.61 -37.91 2.55
CA LYS A 32 -1.72 -39.04 2.94
C LYS A 32 -0.50 -38.96 2.00
N GLY A 33 0.77 -39.07 2.34
CA GLY A 33 1.53 -39.67 3.44
C GLY A 33 2.73 -40.39 2.80
N GLY A 34 3.97 -40.18 3.26
CA GLY A 34 5.13 -41.01 2.89
C GLY A 34 6.47 -40.28 2.80
N ASP A 35 7.30 -40.42 3.83
CA ASP A 35 8.77 -40.29 3.75
C ASP A 35 9.38 -41.58 3.13
N PRO A 36 10.59 -41.55 2.54
CA PRO A 36 11.80 -41.76 3.35
C PRO A 36 13.07 -40.97 2.95
N VAL A 37 13.80 -40.56 3.99
CA VAL A 37 15.26 -40.69 4.26
C VAL A 37 16.24 -40.91 3.09
N GLY A 38 17.31 -40.09 3.04
CA GLY A 38 18.56 -40.44 2.32
C GLY A 38 19.69 -39.39 2.31
N GLN A 39 20.57 -39.45 3.32
CA GLN A 39 22.05 -39.29 3.28
C GLN A 39 22.77 -38.07 2.64
N SER A 40 23.47 -37.34 3.53
CA SER A 40 24.87 -36.83 3.47
C SER A 40 25.62 -36.74 2.13
N ASN A 41 26.23 -35.58 1.86
CA ASN A 41 27.71 -35.43 1.84
C ASN A 41 28.22 -33.99 1.57
N GLN A 42 29.20 -33.60 2.41
CA GLN A 42 30.47 -32.92 2.14
C GLN A 42 30.53 -31.56 1.41
N ALA A 43 30.91 -30.57 2.24
CA ALA A 43 32.00 -29.60 2.07
C ALA A 43 32.74 -29.52 0.72
N GLY A 44 32.88 -28.28 0.23
CA GLY A 44 33.82 -27.91 -0.82
C GLY A 44 33.99 -26.39 -0.88
N ALA A 45 34.78 -25.85 0.03
CA ALA A 45 35.27 -24.48 -0.05
C ALA A 45 36.32 -24.40 -1.17
N SER A 46 36.14 -23.46 -2.09
CA SER A 46 37.21 -22.97 -2.95
C SER A 46 37.11 -21.45 -3.05
N GLN A 47 37.89 -20.79 -2.20
CA GLN A 47 38.27 -19.39 -2.35
C GLN A 47 39.04 -19.25 -3.66
N GLN A 48 38.51 -18.44 -4.58
CA GLN A 48 39.26 -17.96 -5.74
C GLN A 48 39.48 -16.46 -5.54
N THR A 49 40.70 -16.12 -5.14
CA THR A 49 41.24 -14.76 -5.10
C THR A 49 41.37 -14.25 -6.52
N THR A 50 40.51 -13.31 -6.92
CA THR A 50 40.70 -12.52 -8.14
C THR A 50 41.33 -11.18 -7.79
N ASP A 51 42.46 -10.94 -8.45
CA ASP A 51 43.29 -9.75 -8.39
C ASP A 51 42.53 -8.43 -8.55
N GLY A 52 43.03 -7.43 -7.83
CA GLY A 52 42.50 -6.07 -7.77
C GLY A 52 42.57 -5.34 -9.11
N VAL A 53 41.47 -5.39 -9.86
CA VAL A 53 41.08 -4.28 -10.73
C VAL A 53 40.31 -3.31 -9.84
N VAL A 54 40.90 -2.14 -9.57
CA VAL A 54 40.16 -1.00 -9.02
C VAL A 54 39.15 -0.59 -10.08
N GLN A 55 38.00 -1.26 -10.10
CA GLN A 55 36.85 -0.84 -10.88
C GLN A 55 36.46 0.54 -10.36
N LYS A 56 36.76 1.56 -11.16
CA LYS A 56 36.21 2.90 -10.98
C LYS A 56 34.71 2.71 -10.71
N PRO A 57 34.18 3.15 -9.56
CA PRO A 57 32.79 2.89 -9.21
C PRO A 57 31.93 3.36 -10.38
N PRO A 58 31.00 2.53 -10.86
CA PRO A 58 30.15 2.90 -11.99
C PRO A 58 29.54 4.28 -11.71
N PRO A 59 29.42 5.14 -12.73
CA PRO A 59 28.83 6.46 -12.54
C PRO A 59 27.48 6.29 -11.84
N VAL A 60 27.34 6.92 -10.68
CA VAL A 60 26.14 6.82 -9.83
C VAL A 60 24.94 7.25 -10.68
N GLN A 61 24.13 6.29 -11.08
CA GLN A 61 22.95 6.54 -11.91
C GLN A 61 21.91 7.29 -11.06
N ILE A 62 21.49 8.45 -11.54
CA ILE A 62 20.34 9.17 -10.98
C ILE A 62 19.10 8.36 -11.38
N ARG A 63 18.39 7.82 -10.39
CA ARG A 63 17.16 7.03 -10.54
C ARG A 63 16.05 7.68 -9.72
N GLN A 64 14.81 7.47 -10.13
CA GLN A 64 13.64 7.94 -9.40
C GLN A 64 13.56 7.37 -7.99
N THR A 65 13.21 8.23 -7.03
CA THR A 65 13.05 7.87 -5.62
C THR A 65 12.14 6.66 -5.42
N LEU A 66 10.94 6.66 -6.02
CA LEU A 66 9.98 5.54 -5.85
C LEU A 66 10.54 4.19 -6.35
N ASP A 67 11.29 4.20 -7.45
CA ASP A 67 11.95 2.99 -7.96
C ASP A 67 13.09 2.53 -7.04
N VAL A 68 13.83 3.49 -6.45
CA VAL A 68 14.92 3.22 -5.51
C VAL A 68 14.39 2.58 -4.24
N ASP A 69 13.33 3.17 -3.67
CA ASP A 69 12.71 2.71 -2.44
C ASP A 69 12.05 1.33 -2.63
N SER A 70 11.29 1.16 -3.72
CA SER A 70 10.72 -0.14 -4.07
C SER A 70 11.80 -1.24 -4.23
N ALA A 71 12.91 -0.92 -4.89
CA ALA A 71 14.02 -1.85 -5.07
C ALA A 71 14.80 -2.13 -3.79
N ALA A 72 14.83 -1.20 -2.83
CA ALA A 72 15.44 -1.40 -1.52
C ALA A 72 14.57 -2.32 -0.66
N LEU A 73 13.26 -2.04 -0.57
CA LEU A 73 12.30 -2.86 0.16
C LEU A 73 12.25 -4.31 -0.35
N ALA A 74 12.38 -4.51 -1.67
CA ALA A 74 12.43 -5.85 -2.25
C ALA A 74 13.67 -6.69 -1.86
N LYS A 75 14.70 -6.07 -1.29
CA LYS A 75 15.93 -6.75 -0.83
C LYS A 75 15.92 -7.06 0.65
N VAL A 76 14.98 -6.50 1.41
CA VAL A 76 14.86 -6.79 2.84
C VAL A 76 14.62 -8.30 2.99
N PRO A 77 15.48 -9.03 3.71
CA PRO A 77 15.33 -10.46 3.85
C PRO A 77 14.02 -10.76 4.59
N ALA A 78 13.34 -11.85 4.20
CA ALA A 78 12.11 -12.24 4.86
C ALA A 78 12.32 -12.54 6.35
N ASP A 79 13.46 -13.15 6.73
CA ASP A 79 13.80 -13.46 8.12
C ASP A 79 12.65 -14.12 8.93
N PRO A 80 12.16 -15.29 8.49
CA PRO A 80 11.02 -15.95 9.13
C PRO A 80 11.38 -16.47 10.53
N LEU A 81 10.43 -16.39 11.47
CA LEU A 81 10.59 -16.98 12.81
C LEU A 81 10.67 -18.52 12.75
N VAL A 82 9.89 -19.12 11.84
CA VAL A 82 9.84 -20.57 11.64
C VAL A 82 10.22 -20.88 10.19
N GLU A 83 11.22 -21.75 10.00
CA GLU A 83 11.69 -22.14 8.65
C GLU A 83 10.64 -22.95 7.88
N GLY A 84 9.87 -23.78 8.58
CA GLY A 84 8.76 -24.53 8.02
C GLY A 84 7.62 -23.62 7.58
N ASP A 85 7.23 -23.72 6.32
CA ASP A 85 6.12 -22.95 5.75
C ASP A 85 4.93 -23.88 5.46
N PRO A 86 4.03 -24.12 6.44
CA PRO A 86 2.90 -25.04 6.25
C PRO A 86 1.93 -24.55 5.18
N PHE A 87 1.94 -23.26 4.89
CA PHE A 87 1.18 -22.67 3.81
C PHE A 87 1.96 -22.66 2.51
N GLY A 88 3.27 -22.93 2.52
CA GLY A 88 4.20 -22.66 1.42
C GLY A 88 3.91 -23.40 0.12
N ALA A 89 3.34 -24.61 0.16
CA ALA A 89 3.12 -25.40 -1.05
C ALA A 89 2.25 -24.68 -2.11
N PHE A 90 1.20 -23.97 -1.68
CA PHE A 90 0.31 -23.25 -2.58
C PHE A 90 0.93 -21.93 -3.11
N PRO A 91 1.42 -20.99 -2.26
CA PRO A 91 2.24 -19.85 -2.65
C PRO A 91 3.43 -20.22 -3.54
N GLU A 92 4.16 -21.30 -3.25
CA GLU A 92 5.29 -21.72 -4.07
C GLU A 92 4.87 -22.11 -5.49
N ALA A 93 3.76 -22.82 -5.66
CA ALA A 93 3.20 -23.12 -6.97
C ALA A 93 2.80 -21.84 -7.72
N VAL A 94 2.16 -20.88 -7.04
CA VAL A 94 1.82 -19.57 -7.62
C VAL A 94 3.09 -18.81 -8.02
N ARG A 95 4.11 -18.78 -7.16
CA ARG A 95 5.44 -18.18 -7.43
C ARG A 95 6.16 -18.84 -8.59
N GLU A 96 6.02 -20.14 -8.78
CA GLU A 96 6.61 -20.84 -9.91
C GLU A 96 5.95 -20.44 -11.24
N VAL A 97 4.63 -20.38 -11.26
CA VAL A 97 3.87 -19.83 -12.39
C VAL A 97 4.28 -18.38 -12.65
N ALA A 98 4.42 -17.57 -11.59
CA ALA A 98 4.87 -16.18 -11.68
C ALA A 98 6.24 -16.04 -12.30
N ARG A 99 7.21 -16.82 -11.83
CA ARG A 99 8.56 -16.86 -12.38
C ARG A 99 8.56 -17.31 -13.83
N SER A 100 7.70 -18.26 -14.21
CA SER A 100 7.57 -18.72 -15.59
C SER A 100 7.06 -17.61 -16.52
N VAL A 101 5.99 -16.91 -16.12
CA VAL A 101 5.43 -15.80 -16.90
C VAL A 101 6.43 -14.63 -16.99
N ALA A 102 7.11 -14.30 -15.89
CA ALA A 102 8.09 -13.22 -15.85
C ALA A 102 9.28 -13.43 -16.79
N ARG A 103 9.72 -14.69 -16.97
CA ARG A 103 10.80 -15.03 -17.91
C ARG A 103 10.40 -14.89 -19.38
N GLY A 104 9.13 -15.16 -19.72
CA GLY A 104 8.64 -15.16 -21.10
C GLY A 104 8.10 -13.81 -21.58
N GLU A 105 7.37 -13.10 -20.73
CA GLU A 105 6.46 -12.01 -21.16
C GLU A 105 6.82 -10.63 -20.60
N ARG A 106 7.93 -10.49 -19.86
CA ARG A 106 8.31 -9.26 -19.12
C ARG A 106 7.20 -8.75 -18.18
N VAL A 107 6.35 -9.65 -17.71
CA VAL A 107 5.27 -9.38 -16.75
C VAL A 107 5.70 -9.85 -15.37
N LYS A 108 5.65 -8.96 -14.38
CA LYS A 108 5.77 -9.31 -12.96
C LYS A 108 4.40 -9.23 -12.33
N PHE A 109 4.08 -10.15 -11.43
CA PHE A 109 2.88 -10.05 -10.61
C PHE A 109 3.17 -10.47 -9.19
N THR A 110 2.37 -9.95 -8.27
CA THR A 110 2.39 -10.34 -6.86
C THR A 110 0.96 -10.45 -6.37
N ALA A 111 0.73 -11.32 -5.39
CA ALA A 111 -0.54 -11.36 -4.71
C ALA A 111 -0.32 -11.49 -3.20
N SER A 112 -1.21 -10.88 -2.43
CA SER A 112 -1.31 -11.15 -0.99
C SER A 112 -2.75 -11.09 -0.52
N TYR A 113 -3.06 -11.84 0.52
CA TYR A 113 -4.36 -11.79 1.19
C TYR A 113 -4.18 -11.39 2.65
N THR A 114 -4.79 -10.28 3.04
CA THR A 114 -4.72 -9.75 4.40
C THR A 114 -6.03 -10.00 5.12
N LEU A 115 -5.96 -10.64 6.28
CA LEU A 115 -7.04 -10.84 7.24
C LEU A 115 -6.85 -9.88 8.41
N LEU A 116 -7.94 -9.32 8.89
CA LEU A 116 -7.95 -8.43 10.05
C LEU A 116 -9.25 -8.63 10.82
N ASP A 117 -9.15 -8.89 12.12
CA ASP A 117 -10.27 -8.84 13.05
C ASP A 117 -10.00 -7.74 14.07
N GLN A 118 -10.91 -6.76 14.16
CA GLN A 118 -10.84 -5.68 15.14
C GLN A 118 -11.97 -5.83 16.15
N TYR A 119 -11.69 -5.53 17.41
CA TYR A 119 -12.65 -5.57 18.51
C TYR A 119 -12.58 -4.26 19.30
N ALA A 120 -13.69 -3.52 19.36
CA ALA A 120 -13.84 -2.33 20.18
C ALA A 120 -14.22 -2.70 21.62
N ALA A 121 -13.45 -2.23 22.60
CA ALA A 121 -13.72 -2.48 24.02
C ALA A 121 -15.07 -1.90 24.46
N THR A 122 -15.45 -0.76 23.89
CA THR A 122 -16.77 -0.13 24.11
C THR A 122 -17.34 0.35 22.78
N VAL A 123 -18.67 0.33 22.69
CA VAL A 123 -19.42 0.88 21.56
C VAL A 123 -20.42 1.92 22.06
N PRO A 124 -20.91 2.84 21.21
CA PRO A 124 -21.99 3.76 21.59
C PRO A 124 -23.31 3.04 21.88
N ASP A 125 -24.20 3.69 22.62
CA ASP A 125 -25.56 3.20 22.85
C ASP A 125 -26.30 2.97 21.53
N GLY A 126 -26.99 1.84 21.40
CA GLY A 126 -27.70 1.44 20.18
C GLY A 126 -26.83 0.74 19.13
N VAL A 127 -25.53 0.55 19.39
CA VAL A 127 -24.66 -0.33 18.61
C VAL A 127 -24.49 -1.65 19.34
N ASP A 128 -24.93 -2.75 18.74
CA ASP A 128 -24.90 -4.08 19.38
C ASP A 128 -23.62 -4.88 19.10
N ARG A 129 -22.80 -4.44 18.14
CA ARG A 129 -21.65 -5.20 17.65
C ARG A 129 -20.33 -4.49 17.95
N HIS A 130 -19.45 -5.21 18.64
CA HIS A 130 -18.11 -4.75 19.02
C HIS A 130 -17.03 -5.06 17.99
N ASN A 131 -17.24 -6.02 17.09
CA ASN A 131 -16.17 -6.57 16.28
C ASN A 131 -16.43 -6.52 14.77
N GLN A 132 -15.35 -6.52 14.00
CA GLN A 132 -15.37 -6.61 12.55
C GLN A 132 -14.21 -7.46 12.04
N GLY A 133 -14.55 -8.61 11.46
CA GLY A 133 -13.65 -9.42 10.66
C GLY A 133 -13.66 -8.94 9.20
N SER A 134 -12.48 -8.84 8.60
CA SER A 134 -12.26 -8.34 7.25
C SER A 134 -11.17 -9.13 6.54
N GLY A 135 -11.31 -9.25 5.22
CA GLY A 135 -10.33 -9.90 4.36
C GLY A 135 -10.16 -9.12 3.06
N ARG A 136 -8.91 -8.90 2.64
CA ARG A 136 -8.58 -8.23 1.39
C ARG A 136 -7.56 -8.98 0.56
N LEU A 137 -7.90 -9.30 -0.68
CA LEU A 137 -6.92 -9.70 -1.71
C LEU A 137 -6.34 -8.44 -2.35
N ASP A 138 -5.03 -8.41 -2.50
CA ASP A 138 -4.28 -7.47 -3.30
C ASP A 138 -3.57 -8.24 -4.42
N PHE A 139 -3.90 -7.97 -5.68
CA PHE A 139 -3.24 -8.53 -6.84
C PHE A 139 -2.63 -7.40 -7.68
N THR A 140 -1.32 -7.44 -7.90
CA THR A 140 -0.64 -6.48 -8.77
C THR A 140 -0.04 -7.14 -9.99
N ALA A 141 0.00 -6.43 -11.11
CA ALA A 141 0.75 -6.81 -12.28
C ALA A 141 1.46 -5.60 -12.88
N ASN A 142 2.72 -5.77 -13.29
CA ASN A 142 3.51 -4.80 -14.02
C ASN A 142 4.05 -5.45 -15.30
N TRP A 143 3.66 -4.92 -16.44
CA TRP A 143 4.15 -5.34 -17.74
C TRP A 143 5.11 -4.31 -18.31
N ALA A 144 6.38 -4.68 -18.46
CA ALA A 144 7.36 -3.84 -19.16
C ALA A 144 7.22 -4.02 -20.68
N ALA A 145 6.39 -3.17 -21.30
CA ALA A 145 6.11 -3.19 -22.72
C ALA A 145 7.40 -3.01 -23.55
N TYR A 146 8.28 -2.10 -23.13
CA TYR A 146 9.61 -1.96 -23.72
C TYR A 146 10.60 -1.25 -22.76
N ASP A 147 11.89 -1.44 -22.99
CA ASP A 147 12.98 -0.72 -22.31
C ASP A 147 14.15 -0.55 -23.28
N HIS A 148 14.46 0.70 -23.64
CA HIS A 148 15.58 1.08 -24.52
C HIS A 148 16.66 1.86 -23.75
N GLY A 149 16.71 1.73 -22.43
CA GLY A 149 17.66 2.41 -21.54
C GLY A 149 17.33 3.87 -21.32
N LYS A 150 17.24 4.68 -22.39
CA LYS A 150 16.89 6.11 -22.31
C LYS A 150 15.39 6.35 -22.13
N THR A 151 14.57 5.43 -22.65
CA THR A 151 13.10 5.46 -22.56
C THR A 151 12.60 4.06 -22.24
N ALA A 152 11.53 3.97 -21.47
CA ALA A 152 10.87 2.72 -21.16
C ALA A 152 9.36 2.95 -21.01
N GLY A 153 8.57 1.93 -21.29
CA GLY A 153 7.11 1.99 -21.19
C GLY A 153 6.59 0.78 -20.44
N SER A 154 5.66 1.01 -19.51
CA SER A 154 5.06 -0.07 -18.74
C SER A 154 3.58 0.15 -18.44
N VAL A 155 2.86 -0.95 -18.22
CA VAL A 155 1.49 -0.94 -17.72
C VAL A 155 1.49 -1.52 -16.32
N PHE A 156 0.89 -0.80 -15.38
CA PHE A 156 0.67 -1.29 -14.02
C PHE A 156 -0.82 -1.48 -13.75
N LEU A 157 -1.12 -2.51 -12.97
CA LEU A 157 -2.46 -2.92 -12.57
C LEU A 157 -2.46 -3.26 -11.08
N LEU A 158 -3.48 -2.79 -10.35
CA LEU A 158 -3.87 -3.27 -9.02
C LEU A 158 -5.35 -3.63 -9.01
N VAL A 159 -5.64 -4.89 -8.72
CA VAL A 159 -6.99 -5.39 -8.46
C VAL A 159 -7.08 -5.76 -6.99
N ARG A 160 -8.12 -5.28 -6.32
CA ARG A 160 -8.40 -5.63 -4.93
C ARG A 160 -9.72 -6.35 -4.78
N SER A 161 -9.83 -7.15 -3.73
CA SER A 161 -11.09 -7.77 -3.30
C SER A 161 -11.22 -7.60 -1.79
N GLY A 162 -12.02 -6.63 -1.34
CA GLY A 162 -12.25 -6.36 0.08
C GLY A 162 -13.61 -6.89 0.52
N THR A 163 -13.65 -7.64 1.62
CA THR A 163 -14.88 -8.22 2.16
C THR A 163 -14.93 -8.19 3.68
N ASN A 164 -16.12 -7.96 4.22
CA ASN A 164 -16.47 -8.28 5.59
C ASN A 164 -16.69 -9.79 5.76
N LEU A 165 -16.19 -10.34 6.86
CA LEU A 165 -16.28 -11.76 7.20
C LEU A 165 -17.35 -11.95 8.28
N GLY A 166 -18.35 -12.80 8.01
CA GLY A 166 -19.41 -13.12 8.97
C GLY A 166 -20.40 -11.98 9.27
N VAL A 167 -20.26 -10.82 8.62
CA VAL A 167 -21.15 -9.65 8.79
C VAL A 167 -21.50 -9.02 7.44
N SER A 168 -22.49 -8.11 7.45
CA SER A 168 -22.92 -7.40 6.23
C SER A 168 -21.78 -6.60 5.62
N GLN A 169 -21.68 -6.58 4.28
CA GLN A 169 -20.72 -5.71 3.56
C GLN A 169 -21.00 -4.20 3.76
N GLN A 170 -22.17 -3.85 4.30
CA GLN A 170 -22.55 -2.46 4.64
C GLN A 170 -22.10 -2.05 6.05
N PHE A 171 -21.63 -3.00 6.87
CA PHE A 171 -21.18 -2.73 8.23
C PHE A 171 -19.75 -2.18 8.21
N ASN A 172 -19.48 -1.13 9.00
CA ASN A 172 -18.16 -0.56 9.20
C ASN A 172 -18.04 -0.13 10.66
N LEU A 173 -17.08 -0.70 11.39
CA LEU A 173 -16.89 -0.46 12.82
C LEU A 173 -16.46 0.98 13.09
N SER A 174 -15.60 1.57 12.26
CA SER A 174 -15.19 2.98 12.40
C SER A 174 -16.39 3.92 12.38
N ASP A 175 -17.31 3.71 11.44
CA ASP A 175 -18.55 4.48 11.31
C ASP A 175 -19.44 4.28 12.55
N GLN A 176 -19.58 3.04 13.05
CA GLN A 176 -20.36 2.75 14.26
C GLN A 176 -19.77 3.39 15.52
N LEU A 177 -18.44 3.54 15.59
CA LEU A 177 -17.77 4.20 16.69
C LEU A 177 -17.82 5.74 16.60
N GLY A 178 -18.31 6.27 15.48
CA GLY A 178 -18.41 7.70 15.21
C GLY A 178 -17.04 8.33 14.91
N SER A 179 -16.07 7.55 14.45
CA SER A 179 -14.77 8.09 14.07
C SER A 179 -14.86 8.83 12.74
N GLY A 180 -14.17 9.98 12.65
CA GLY A 180 -13.98 10.71 11.39
C GLY A 180 -12.65 10.40 10.72
N VAL A 181 -11.84 9.56 11.34
CA VAL A 181 -10.58 9.03 10.81
C VAL A 181 -10.83 7.54 10.58
N PHE A 182 -10.65 7.03 9.36
CA PHE A 182 -10.92 5.62 9.10
C PHE A 182 -10.06 4.74 10.02
N LEU A 183 -10.63 4.06 11.03
CA LEU A 183 -9.88 3.17 11.96
C LEU A 183 -9.50 1.83 11.31
N ASN A 184 -9.79 1.68 10.02
CA ASN A 184 -9.48 0.50 9.22
C ASN A 184 -9.38 0.88 7.75
N CYS A 185 -8.21 1.35 7.33
CA CYS A 185 -7.97 1.64 5.93
C CYS A 185 -7.87 0.40 5.05
N LEU A 186 -7.70 -0.80 5.62
CA LEU A 186 -7.72 -2.02 4.82
C LEU A 186 -9.03 -2.14 4.04
N GLN A 187 -10.14 -1.75 4.66
CA GLN A 187 -11.46 -1.67 4.03
C GLN A 187 -11.86 -0.26 3.59
N GLY A 188 -11.27 0.77 4.20
CA GLY A 188 -11.69 2.16 4.05
C GLY A 188 -13.08 2.42 4.64
N GLY A 189 -13.67 3.56 4.30
CA GLY A 189 -15.01 3.94 4.74
C GLY A 189 -16.14 3.26 3.94
N GLY A 190 -17.27 3.04 4.60
CA GLY A 190 -18.53 2.64 3.96
C GLY A 190 -18.57 1.21 3.40
N ALA A 191 -19.50 1.01 2.46
CA ALA A 191 -19.87 -0.29 1.94
C ALA A 191 -18.76 -0.96 1.10
N GLN A 192 -18.49 -2.22 1.40
CA GLN A 192 -17.47 -3.02 0.72
C GLN A 192 -18.02 -3.65 -0.57
N ARG A 193 -17.20 -3.66 -1.63
CA ARG A 193 -17.50 -4.40 -2.87
C ARG A 193 -16.47 -5.50 -3.10
N PRO A 194 -16.92 -6.67 -3.60
CA PRO A 194 -16.09 -7.86 -3.60
C PRO A 194 -14.89 -7.78 -4.54
N ILE A 195 -14.90 -7.05 -5.66
CA ILE A 195 -13.73 -6.90 -6.54
C ILE A 195 -13.71 -5.51 -7.16
N THR A 196 -12.56 -4.86 -7.16
CA THR A 196 -12.35 -3.51 -7.71
C THR A 196 -11.06 -3.43 -8.52
N LEU A 197 -11.13 -2.69 -9.63
CA LEU A 197 -9.94 -2.22 -10.36
C LEU A 197 -9.51 -0.89 -9.73
N ASN A 198 -8.49 -0.96 -8.87
CA ASN A 198 -8.02 0.19 -8.10
C ASN A 198 -7.05 1.03 -8.91
N ILE A 199 -6.05 0.41 -9.53
CA ILE A 199 -5.04 1.12 -10.33
C ILE A 199 -4.94 0.47 -11.71
N LEU A 200 -4.90 1.31 -12.74
CA LEU A 200 -4.57 0.92 -14.10
C LEU A 200 -3.99 2.13 -14.82
N TYR A 201 -2.68 2.14 -15.05
CA TYR A 201 -2.02 3.24 -15.74
C TYR A 201 -0.96 2.77 -16.74
N TRP A 202 -0.69 3.66 -17.69
CA TRP A 202 0.54 3.63 -18.49
C TRP A 202 1.59 4.53 -17.83
N ARG A 203 2.81 4.01 -17.66
CA ARG A 203 3.99 4.78 -17.26
C ARG A 203 4.94 4.90 -18.44
N GLN A 204 5.40 6.12 -18.69
CA GLN A 204 6.38 6.44 -19.69
C GLN A 204 7.61 7.09 -19.06
N ASP A 205 8.77 6.45 -19.21
CA ASP A 205 10.04 6.95 -18.71
C ASP A 205 10.82 7.66 -19.82
N PHE A 206 11.54 8.71 -19.42
CA PHE A 206 12.45 9.49 -20.26
C PHE A 206 13.77 9.76 -19.53
N TRP A 207 14.78 10.19 -20.28
CA TRP A 207 16.08 10.63 -19.78
C TRP A 207 16.76 9.62 -18.85
N SER A 208 16.68 8.34 -19.24
CA SER A 208 17.18 7.22 -18.42
C SER A 208 16.46 7.11 -17.08
N LYS A 209 15.12 7.22 -17.12
CA LYS A 209 14.21 7.09 -15.95
C LYS A 209 14.42 8.18 -14.90
N ARG A 210 14.75 9.39 -15.35
CA ARG A 210 14.80 10.58 -14.49
C ARG A 210 13.52 11.40 -14.52
N LEU A 211 12.71 11.18 -15.55
CA LEU A 211 11.41 11.78 -15.74
C LEU A 211 10.44 10.64 -16.06
N SER A 212 9.35 10.52 -15.32
CA SER A 212 8.26 9.60 -15.65
C SER A 212 6.93 10.31 -15.66
N PHE A 213 6.11 9.91 -16.61
CA PHE A 213 4.74 10.35 -16.76
C PHE A 213 3.81 9.15 -16.57
N TYR A 214 2.74 9.37 -15.83
CA TYR A 214 1.73 8.37 -15.50
C TYR A 214 0.38 8.87 -16.01
N LEU A 215 -0.39 8.00 -16.65
CA LEU A 215 -1.73 8.32 -17.13
C LEU A 215 -2.65 7.12 -16.98
N GLY A 216 -3.78 7.32 -16.30
CA GLY A 216 -4.79 6.30 -16.11
C GLY A 216 -5.56 6.48 -14.81
N LYS A 217 -5.96 5.36 -14.21
CA LYS A 217 -6.48 5.33 -12.85
C LYS A 217 -5.30 5.14 -11.88
N ILE A 218 -5.04 6.13 -11.05
CA ILE A 218 -3.90 6.20 -10.13
C ILE A 218 -4.37 6.40 -8.68
N HIS A 219 -3.49 6.13 -7.73
CA HIS A 219 -3.69 6.44 -6.32
C HIS A 219 -2.84 7.67 -5.97
N PRO A 220 -3.43 8.84 -5.64
CA PRO A 220 -2.67 10.08 -5.46
C PRO A 220 -1.59 9.98 -4.39
N ASN A 221 -1.91 9.27 -3.31
CA ASN A 221 -1.01 8.98 -2.21
C ASN A 221 0.32 8.32 -2.64
N GLU A 222 0.38 7.60 -3.77
CA GLU A 222 1.65 7.04 -4.29
C GLU A 222 2.64 8.12 -4.77
N TYR A 223 2.19 9.36 -4.99
CA TYR A 223 2.99 10.44 -5.57
C TYR A 223 3.12 11.64 -4.63
N ILE A 224 2.11 11.90 -3.79
CA ILE A 224 2.14 12.94 -2.76
C ILE A 224 1.87 12.30 -1.41
N SER A 225 2.51 12.78 -0.36
CA SER A 225 2.34 12.32 1.02
C SER A 225 2.74 10.88 1.32
N LEU A 226 3.20 10.10 0.32
CA LEU A 226 3.73 8.76 0.48
C LEU A 226 4.77 8.72 1.60
N SER A 227 4.63 7.77 2.50
CA SER A 227 5.53 7.57 3.62
C SER A 227 6.03 6.14 3.67
N MET A 228 7.31 5.94 3.97
CA MET A 228 7.90 4.59 4.01
C MET A 228 7.55 3.85 5.30
N TYR A 229 7.25 4.58 6.38
CA TYR A 229 7.03 4.01 7.72
C TYR A 229 5.61 4.19 8.25
N ASN A 230 4.75 4.97 7.59
CA ASN A 230 3.32 5.07 7.92
C ASN A 230 2.43 5.26 6.69
N ASN A 231 2.38 4.26 5.81
CA ASN A 231 1.53 4.27 4.62
C ASN A 231 1.24 2.87 4.02
N ASP A 232 1.21 1.83 4.86
CA ASP A 232 0.81 0.48 4.43
C ASP A 232 -0.09 -0.17 5.47
N GLU A 233 -1.39 -0.05 5.29
CA GLU A 233 -2.43 -0.63 6.14
C GLU A 233 -2.36 -2.16 6.26
N ARG A 234 -1.69 -2.84 5.34
CA ARG A 234 -1.53 -4.30 5.42
C ARG A 234 -0.43 -4.74 6.37
N THR A 235 0.58 -3.89 6.59
CA THR A 235 1.80 -4.28 7.35
C THR A 235 2.29 -3.28 8.39
N GLN A 236 1.72 -2.08 8.41
CA GLN A 236 2.06 -0.98 9.31
C GLN A 236 0.80 -0.56 10.08
N PHE A 237 0.40 0.71 10.00
CA PHE A 237 -0.74 1.26 10.74
C PHE A 237 -2.06 1.12 9.98
N LEU A 238 -3.17 0.92 10.68
CA LEU A 238 -4.52 0.75 10.15
C LEU A 238 -5.28 2.06 9.99
N ASN A 239 -5.03 3.06 10.85
CA ASN A 239 -5.81 4.29 10.81
C ASN A 239 -5.45 5.16 9.60
N GLY A 240 -6.45 5.85 9.06
CA GLY A 240 -6.33 6.54 7.78
C GLY A 240 -5.43 7.77 7.76
N GLU A 241 -5.12 8.37 8.90
CA GLU A 241 -4.12 9.43 8.94
C GLU A 241 -2.68 8.88 8.87
N ASN A 242 -2.48 7.59 9.14
CA ASN A 242 -1.26 6.86 8.84
C ASN A 242 -1.31 6.10 7.50
N ASP A 243 -2.28 6.40 6.63
CA ASP A 243 -2.39 5.84 5.27
C ASP A 243 -2.64 6.96 4.25
N GLY A 244 -1.92 8.06 4.44
CA GLY A 244 -2.08 9.30 3.68
C GLY A 244 -2.42 10.51 4.52
N ASN A 245 -2.79 11.62 3.90
CA ASN A 245 -3.04 12.89 4.56
C ASN A 245 -4.51 13.28 4.44
N LEU A 246 -5.28 13.20 5.53
CA LEU A 246 -6.71 13.50 5.50
C LEU A 246 -7.04 14.98 5.29
N ALA A 247 -6.06 15.89 5.38
CA ALA A 247 -6.23 17.26 4.93
C ALA A 247 -6.43 17.35 3.39
N VAL A 248 -6.02 16.33 2.64
CA VAL A 248 -6.27 16.19 1.20
C VAL A 248 -7.36 15.15 0.99
N ALA A 249 -8.58 15.57 0.61
CA ALA A 249 -9.74 14.67 0.63
C ALA A 249 -9.61 13.50 -0.36
N SER A 250 -8.95 13.73 -1.49
CA SER A 250 -8.74 12.73 -2.53
C SER A 250 -7.43 11.94 -2.38
N ASP A 251 -6.64 12.14 -1.32
CA ASP A 251 -5.35 11.46 -1.20
C ASP A 251 -5.50 9.92 -1.15
N GLY A 252 -6.41 9.46 -0.30
CA GLY A 252 -6.78 8.05 -0.15
C GLY A 252 -7.61 7.46 -1.29
N THR A 253 -7.91 8.21 -2.36
CA THR A 253 -8.81 7.76 -3.42
C THR A 253 -8.11 6.99 -4.55
N TYR A 254 -8.89 6.38 -5.43
CA TYR A 254 -8.42 5.76 -6.67
C TYR A 254 -9.12 6.43 -7.85
N ALA A 255 -8.44 7.32 -8.56
CA ALA A 255 -9.07 8.24 -9.49
C ALA A 255 -8.40 8.26 -10.86
N GLY A 256 -9.18 8.63 -11.88
CA GLY A 256 -8.64 8.95 -13.19
C GLY A 256 -7.78 10.22 -13.11
N GLY A 257 -6.62 10.21 -13.77
CA GLY A 257 -5.74 11.37 -13.79
C GLY A 257 -4.36 11.08 -14.34
N ALA A 258 -3.43 11.97 -14.03
CA ALA A 258 -2.04 11.87 -14.44
C ALA A 258 -1.11 12.33 -13.33
N ALA A 259 0.11 11.80 -13.34
CA ALA A 259 1.19 12.23 -12.46
C ALA A 259 2.50 12.36 -13.24
N VAL A 260 3.41 13.16 -12.71
CA VAL A 260 4.77 13.35 -13.20
C VAL A 260 5.72 13.23 -12.03
N GLU A 261 6.81 12.50 -12.24
CA GLU A 261 7.94 12.44 -11.31
C GLU A 261 9.21 12.91 -11.99
N VAL A 262 9.96 13.78 -11.30
CA VAL A 262 11.24 14.30 -11.77
C VAL A 262 12.30 14.09 -10.71
N GLN A 263 13.33 13.31 -11.05
CA GLN A 263 14.56 13.21 -10.27
C GLN A 263 15.52 14.35 -10.64
N ALA A 264 15.35 15.50 -9.97
CA ALA A 264 16.11 16.72 -10.24
C ALA A 264 17.61 16.54 -9.93
N THR A 265 17.93 15.97 -8.78
CA THR A 265 19.30 15.60 -8.39
C THR A 265 19.32 14.21 -7.76
N ARG A 266 20.47 13.74 -7.28
CA ARG A 266 20.58 12.48 -6.50
C ARG A 266 19.87 12.52 -5.13
N HIS A 267 19.48 13.70 -4.65
CA HIS A 267 18.81 13.86 -3.36
C HIS A 267 17.50 14.62 -3.47
N ILE A 268 17.20 15.27 -4.60
CA ILE A 268 16.01 16.12 -4.74
C ILE A 268 15.12 15.52 -5.82
N TYR A 269 13.86 15.32 -5.46
CA TYR A 269 12.80 14.91 -6.36
C TYR A 269 11.64 15.92 -6.34
N VAL A 270 10.85 15.91 -7.40
CA VAL A 270 9.60 16.67 -7.50
C VAL A 270 8.55 15.77 -8.11
N HIS A 271 7.39 15.69 -7.45
CA HIS A 271 6.21 15.01 -7.95
C HIS A 271 5.11 16.03 -8.19
N ALA A 272 4.29 15.82 -9.21
CA ALA A 272 3.09 16.60 -9.44
C ALA A 272 1.99 15.70 -9.99
N LEU A 273 0.74 15.98 -9.64
CA LEU A 273 -0.40 15.22 -10.14
C LEU A 273 -1.63 16.10 -10.37
N ALA A 274 -2.50 15.59 -11.24
CA ALA A 274 -3.86 16.07 -11.41
C ALA A 274 -4.80 14.86 -11.49
N VAL A 275 -5.74 14.75 -10.56
CA VAL A 275 -6.71 13.64 -10.51
C VAL A 275 -8.12 14.13 -10.29
N ASP A 276 -9.06 13.35 -10.77
CA ASP A 276 -10.49 13.51 -10.54
C ASP A 276 -10.87 13.33 -9.06
N THR A 277 -11.47 14.35 -8.43
CA THR A 277 -11.86 14.30 -7.01
C THR A 277 -13.12 13.48 -6.75
N GLU A 278 -13.91 13.21 -7.79
CA GLU A 278 -15.10 12.38 -7.70
C GLU A 278 -14.81 10.92 -8.11
N GLY A 279 -13.54 10.64 -8.43
CA GLY A 279 -13.01 9.29 -8.63
C GLY A 279 -13.00 8.49 -7.32
N SER A 280 -13.08 7.16 -7.44
CA SER A 280 -13.04 6.22 -6.32
C SER A 280 -12.64 4.83 -6.80
N GLN A 281 -12.35 3.93 -5.87
CA GLN A 281 -12.11 2.52 -6.20
C GLN A 281 -13.27 1.86 -6.96
N TYR A 282 -14.49 2.39 -6.80
CA TYR A 282 -15.72 1.86 -7.42
C TYR A 282 -16.12 2.58 -8.71
N THR A 283 -15.61 3.78 -8.95
CA THR A 283 -15.88 4.56 -10.15
C THR A 283 -14.71 4.41 -11.13
N ASN A 284 -15.04 4.31 -12.41
CA ASN A 284 -14.03 4.35 -13.47
C ASN A 284 -13.65 5.81 -13.74
N ILE A 285 -12.92 6.06 -14.83
CA ILE A 285 -12.54 7.41 -15.27
C ILE A 285 -13.70 8.30 -15.78
N LYS A 286 -14.96 7.91 -15.53
CA LYS A 286 -16.14 8.62 -16.07
C LYS A 286 -16.27 10.03 -15.48
N THR A 287 -16.00 10.16 -14.20
CA THR A 287 -16.16 11.39 -13.42
C THR A 287 -15.19 12.52 -13.82
N LEU A 288 -14.18 12.23 -14.67
CA LEU A 288 -13.35 13.25 -15.31
C LEU A 288 -14.18 14.31 -16.06
N GLU A 289 -15.37 13.94 -16.55
CA GLU A 289 -16.28 14.87 -17.23
C GLU A 289 -16.83 15.99 -16.31
N ASP A 290 -16.83 15.76 -15.00
CA ASP A 290 -17.32 16.71 -13.99
C ASP A 290 -16.34 17.89 -13.78
N ARG A 291 -15.11 17.77 -14.28
CA ARG A 291 -14.04 18.80 -14.25
C ARG A 291 -13.71 19.28 -12.83
N LYS A 292 -13.75 18.35 -11.88
CA LYS A 292 -13.41 18.54 -10.48
C LYS A 292 -12.08 17.84 -10.24
N TYR A 293 -11.08 18.59 -9.78
CA TYR A 293 -9.70 18.10 -9.74
C TYR A 293 -8.99 18.42 -8.43
N LEU A 294 -8.17 17.46 -8.01
CA LEU A 294 -7.05 17.65 -7.10
C LEU A 294 -5.83 17.91 -7.97
N GLU A 295 -5.18 19.03 -7.74
CA GLU A 295 -3.94 19.45 -8.37
C GLU A 295 -2.91 19.60 -7.25
N ALA A 296 -1.82 18.84 -7.30
CA ALA A 296 -0.84 18.85 -6.23
C ALA A 296 0.59 18.82 -6.76
N ILE A 297 1.49 19.40 -5.98
CA ILE A 297 2.94 19.34 -6.19
C ILE A 297 3.61 19.05 -4.85
N GLU A 298 4.56 18.13 -4.87
CA GLU A 298 5.42 17.81 -3.74
C GLU A 298 6.87 17.86 -4.17
N ALA A 299 7.72 18.46 -3.34
CA ALA A 299 9.16 18.40 -3.49
C ALA A 299 9.76 17.77 -2.25
N GLY A 300 10.73 16.88 -2.44
CA GLY A 300 11.39 16.20 -1.35
C GLY A 300 12.91 16.20 -1.47
N TRP A 301 13.56 16.14 -0.30
CA TRP A 301 14.97 15.82 -0.17
C TRP A 301 15.13 14.49 0.54
N PHE A 302 15.87 13.56 -0.06
CA PHE A 302 16.10 12.23 0.52
C PHE A 302 17.56 11.80 0.47
N THR A 303 17.91 10.86 1.34
CA THR A 303 19.19 10.16 1.36
C THR A 303 19.03 8.74 1.88
N GLY A 304 19.96 7.86 1.52
CA GLY A 304 19.94 6.47 1.93
C GLY A 304 18.85 5.66 1.22
N SER A 305 18.39 4.60 1.88
CA SER A 305 17.31 3.75 1.38
C SER A 305 16.59 3.09 2.56
N PRO A 306 15.28 2.81 2.45
CA PRO A 306 14.53 2.14 3.52
C PRO A 306 15.18 0.82 3.94
N GLY A 307 15.27 0.58 5.24
CA GLY A 307 15.98 -0.57 5.83
C GLY A 307 17.50 -0.37 5.96
N SER A 308 18.02 0.82 5.65
CA SER A 308 19.45 1.15 5.69
C SER A 308 19.71 2.66 5.68
N LYS A 309 19.55 3.31 6.84
CA LYS A 309 19.83 4.75 7.07
C LYS A 309 19.11 5.67 6.09
N TYR A 310 17.79 5.61 6.04
CA TYR A 310 16.94 6.45 5.21
C TYR A 310 16.69 7.83 5.83
N SER A 311 16.57 8.86 5.01
CA SER A 311 15.91 10.10 5.44
C SER A 311 15.17 10.70 4.28
N ASP A 312 14.00 11.25 4.56
CA ASP A 312 13.21 11.99 3.58
C ASP A 312 12.50 13.17 4.25
N PHE A 313 12.49 14.30 3.56
CA PHE A 313 11.85 15.55 3.98
C PHE A 313 11.03 16.06 2.82
N ARG A 314 9.73 16.23 3.03
CA ARG A 314 8.76 16.49 1.96
C ARG A 314 7.97 17.74 2.26
N LEU A 315 7.77 18.57 1.24
CA LEU A 315 6.89 19.73 1.28
C LEU A 315 5.91 19.66 0.12
N GLY A 316 4.62 19.64 0.44
CA GLY A 316 3.53 19.55 -0.52
C GLY A 316 2.61 20.75 -0.46
N MET A 317 2.04 21.11 -1.61
CA MET A 317 0.92 22.05 -1.71
C MET A 317 -0.10 21.50 -2.70
N TYR A 318 -1.37 21.80 -2.46
CA TYR A 318 -2.44 21.31 -3.30
C TYR A 318 -3.58 22.31 -3.41
N ARG A 319 -4.34 22.18 -4.50
CA ARG A 319 -5.66 22.74 -4.69
C ARG A 319 -6.60 21.57 -4.95
N GLU A 320 -7.77 21.60 -4.34
CA GLU A 320 -8.77 20.56 -4.50
C GLU A 320 -10.14 21.18 -4.71
N ASP A 321 -10.86 20.75 -5.75
CA ASP A 321 -12.24 21.14 -5.99
C ASP A 321 -13.15 19.92 -5.89
N THR A 322 -13.97 19.87 -4.84
CA THR A 322 -14.91 18.77 -4.61
C THR A 322 -16.34 19.22 -4.84
N LYS A 323 -17.20 18.28 -5.23
CA LYS A 323 -18.62 18.56 -5.54
C LYS A 323 -19.39 19.14 -4.36
N ASN A 324 -19.13 18.65 -3.15
CA ASN A 324 -19.92 19.01 -1.96
C ASN A 324 -19.28 20.13 -1.13
N LEU A 325 -17.95 20.30 -1.17
CA LEU A 325 -17.25 21.28 -0.33
C LEU A 325 -16.65 22.44 -1.16
N GLY A 326 -16.77 22.38 -2.49
CA GLY A 326 -16.23 23.38 -3.40
C GLY A 326 -14.71 23.36 -3.48
N SER A 327 -14.13 24.47 -3.96
CA SER A 327 -12.68 24.58 -4.12
C SER A 327 -11.99 25.13 -2.89
N GLY A 328 -10.95 24.42 -2.44
CA GLY A 328 -10.03 24.80 -1.39
C GLY A 328 -8.59 24.50 -1.79
N TYR A 329 -7.67 24.84 -0.89
CA TYR A 329 -6.25 24.58 -1.05
C TYR A 329 -5.61 24.33 0.32
N GLY A 330 -4.39 23.83 0.29
CA GLY A 330 -3.64 23.57 1.50
C GLY A 330 -2.20 23.19 1.24
N GLY A 331 -1.56 22.67 2.27
CA GLY A 331 -0.19 22.21 2.21
C GLY A 331 0.11 21.19 3.28
N ALA A 332 1.27 20.56 3.13
CA ALA A 332 1.74 19.55 4.04
C ALA A 332 3.26 19.59 4.15
N PHE A 333 3.76 19.22 5.31
CA PHE A 333 5.16 18.92 5.53
C PHE A 333 5.28 17.56 6.19
N ALA A 334 6.21 16.74 5.73
CA ALA A 334 6.49 15.44 6.34
C ALA A 334 7.99 15.20 6.43
N PHE A 335 8.41 14.42 7.43
CA PHE A 335 9.75 13.90 7.50
C PHE A 335 9.77 12.46 8.01
N GLU A 336 10.77 11.71 7.59
CA GLU A 336 11.09 10.38 8.06
C GLU A 336 12.61 10.25 8.19
N HIS A 337 13.09 9.60 9.24
CA HIS A 337 14.52 9.39 9.43
C HIS A 337 14.80 8.05 10.10
N GLU A 338 15.36 7.10 9.36
CA GLU A 338 15.82 5.82 9.90
C GLU A 338 17.28 5.90 10.33
N PHE A 339 17.53 5.56 11.59
CA PHE A 339 18.86 5.41 12.16
C PHE A 339 19.43 4.00 11.87
N GLU A 340 20.74 3.84 12.06
CA GLU A 340 21.45 2.55 11.91
C GLU A 340 20.90 1.42 12.77
N ASN A 341 20.31 1.77 13.91
CA ASN A 341 19.73 0.81 14.84
C ASN A 341 18.25 0.49 14.52
N GLY A 342 17.76 0.89 13.35
CA GLY A 342 16.42 0.59 12.82
C GLY A 342 15.29 1.43 13.43
N TRP A 343 15.58 2.27 14.42
CA TRP A 343 14.61 3.25 14.88
C TRP A 343 14.40 4.29 13.79
N ALA A 344 13.14 4.54 13.42
CA ALA A 344 12.78 5.52 12.42
C ALA A 344 11.63 6.41 12.91
N PRO A 345 11.91 7.55 13.56
CA PRO A 345 10.89 8.57 13.78
C PRO A 345 10.36 9.12 12.45
N PHE A 346 9.08 9.45 12.47
CA PHE A 346 8.40 10.14 11.38
C PHE A 346 7.43 11.18 11.93
N ALA A 347 7.17 12.23 11.17
CA ALA A 347 6.08 13.15 11.44
C ALA A 347 5.50 13.73 10.15
N LYS A 348 4.24 14.17 10.23
CA LYS A 348 3.52 14.80 9.15
C LYS A 348 2.58 15.85 9.72
N VAL A 349 2.52 17.01 9.08
CA VAL A 349 1.52 18.05 9.37
C VAL A 349 0.85 18.42 8.07
N GLY A 350 -0.48 18.50 8.08
CA GLY A 350 -1.32 18.86 6.95
C GLY A 350 -2.26 19.99 7.36
N PHE A 351 -2.50 20.93 6.45
CA PHE A 351 -3.45 22.02 6.66
C PHE A 351 -4.25 22.29 5.40
N ALA A 352 -5.49 22.72 5.59
CA ALA A 352 -6.42 23.02 4.52
C ALA A 352 -7.25 24.26 4.83
N THR A 353 -7.73 24.92 3.78
CA THR A 353 -8.81 25.91 3.89
C THR A 353 -10.14 25.24 4.32
N PRO A 354 -11.15 26.03 4.76
CA PRO A 354 -12.48 25.50 5.11
C PRO A 354 -13.30 24.87 3.98
N ARG A 355 -12.74 24.74 2.77
CA ARG A 355 -13.37 24.16 1.57
C ARG A 355 -12.43 23.13 0.96
N GLY A 356 -12.92 22.35 -0.01
CA GLY A 356 -12.17 21.25 -0.62
C GLY A 356 -12.23 19.98 0.22
N THR A 357 -11.91 20.06 1.51
CA THR A 357 -11.87 18.94 2.45
C THR A 357 -12.71 19.17 3.71
N SER A 358 -13.14 18.09 4.36
CA SER A 358 -13.80 18.11 5.67
C SER A 358 -12.84 18.31 6.83
N ILE A 359 -11.52 18.25 6.59
CA ILE A 359 -10.47 18.32 7.62
C ILE A 359 -9.68 19.62 7.46
N ARG A 360 -9.56 20.40 8.53
CA ARG A 360 -8.79 21.64 8.57
C ARG A 360 -7.30 21.39 8.75
N GLN A 361 -6.96 20.45 9.63
CA GLN A 361 -5.58 20.20 10.04
C GLN A 361 -5.42 18.75 10.45
N THR A 362 -4.24 18.20 10.14
CA THR A 362 -3.78 16.92 10.65
C THR A 362 -2.36 17.06 11.18
N ASP A 363 -2.07 16.41 12.30
CA ASP A 363 -0.73 16.32 12.86
C ASP A 363 -0.46 14.89 13.26
N THR A 364 0.62 14.30 12.77
CA THR A 364 1.01 12.93 13.09
C THR A 364 2.46 12.91 13.51
N LEU A 365 2.73 12.20 14.61
CA LEU A 365 4.07 11.90 15.10
C LEU A 365 4.12 10.43 15.43
N GLY A 366 5.17 9.75 14.99
CA GLY A 366 5.35 8.35 15.34
C GLY A 366 6.78 7.90 15.21
N VAL A 367 6.95 6.62 15.53
CA VAL A 367 8.23 5.93 15.45
C VAL A 367 7.97 4.49 15.06
N VAL A 368 8.82 3.97 14.17
CA VAL A 368 8.92 2.53 13.93
C VAL A 368 10.28 2.00 14.34
N GLN A 369 10.35 0.71 14.59
CA GLN A 369 11.58 -0.05 14.68
C GLN A 369 11.54 -1.11 13.57
N THR A 370 12.41 -0.96 12.57
CA THR A 370 12.42 -1.75 11.32
C THR A 370 13.01 -3.15 11.49
N HIS A 371 13.68 -3.41 12.61
CA HIS A 371 14.20 -4.74 12.94
C HIS A 371 14.24 -4.97 14.46
N PRO A 372 13.07 -5.07 15.11
CA PRO A 372 12.98 -5.25 16.54
C PRO A 372 13.65 -6.57 16.94
N PHE A 373 14.40 -6.55 18.04
CA PHE A 373 15.19 -7.71 18.50
C PHE A 373 16.20 -8.24 17.46
N GLY A 374 16.59 -7.41 16.48
CA GLY A 374 17.50 -7.79 15.40
C GLY A 374 16.85 -8.60 14.27
N ARG A 375 15.51 -8.69 14.25
CA ARG A 375 14.77 -9.45 13.24
C ARG A 375 14.30 -8.55 12.09
N HIS A 376 14.89 -8.71 10.90
CA HIS A 376 14.64 -7.86 9.72
C HIS A 376 13.29 -8.10 9.02
N GLY A 377 12.62 -9.21 9.31
CA GLY A 377 11.28 -9.50 8.81
C GLY A 377 10.18 -8.82 9.62
N ASP A 378 10.49 -8.47 10.86
CA ASP A 378 9.54 -7.94 11.83
C ASP A 378 9.49 -6.41 11.76
N MET A 379 8.46 -5.81 12.35
CA MET A 379 8.38 -4.35 12.50
C MET A 379 7.53 -4.01 13.71
N PHE A 380 7.95 -3.03 14.49
CA PHE A 380 7.16 -2.43 15.55
C PHE A 380 6.85 -0.98 15.19
N GLY A 381 5.66 -0.49 15.49
CA GLY A 381 5.30 0.90 15.30
C GLY A 381 4.42 1.45 16.41
N ALA A 382 4.57 2.74 16.67
CA ALA A 382 3.67 3.51 17.50
C ALA A 382 3.52 4.93 16.94
N SER A 383 2.30 5.47 16.95
CA SER A 383 1.99 6.80 16.43
C SER A 383 0.90 7.48 17.22
N LEU A 384 0.92 8.80 17.20
CA LEU A 384 -0.17 9.66 17.62
C LEU A 384 -0.54 10.58 16.46
N SER A 385 -1.83 10.58 16.11
CA SER A 385 -2.41 11.45 15.10
C SER A 385 -3.46 12.35 15.75
N TYR A 386 -3.52 13.60 15.33
CA TYR A 386 -4.53 14.60 15.69
C TYR A 386 -5.20 15.08 14.41
N THR A 387 -6.52 15.15 14.41
CA THR A 387 -7.32 15.56 13.25
C THR A 387 -8.36 16.58 13.69
N GLU A 388 -8.35 17.73 13.04
CA GLU A 388 -9.27 18.83 13.29
C GLU A 388 -10.25 18.97 12.11
N PRO A 389 -11.56 18.80 12.30
CA PRO A 389 -12.54 18.96 11.23
C PRO A 389 -12.82 20.45 10.90
N ASN A 390 -13.29 20.72 9.68
CA ASN A 390 -13.76 22.04 9.23
C ASN A 390 -15.19 22.37 9.70
N PHE A 391 -15.97 21.38 10.13
CA PHE A 391 -17.39 21.55 10.47
C PHE A 391 -17.61 21.94 11.94
N GLN A 392 -18.46 22.93 12.17
CA GLN A 392 -18.88 23.31 13.52
C GLN A 392 -19.65 22.17 14.20
N GLY A 393 -19.41 22.02 15.51
CA GLY A 393 -20.06 20.98 16.33
C GLY A 393 -19.52 19.57 16.13
N LYS A 394 -18.39 19.41 15.42
CA LYS A 394 -17.63 18.15 15.38
C LYS A 394 -16.44 18.21 16.34
N HIS A 395 -16.09 17.06 16.90
CA HIS A 395 -14.92 16.95 17.76
C HIS A 395 -13.65 16.91 16.92
N HIS A 396 -12.55 17.48 17.44
CA HIS A 396 -11.23 17.01 17.02
C HIS A 396 -11.09 15.56 17.48
N GLU A 397 -10.40 14.76 16.70
CA GLU A 397 -10.15 13.36 17.04
C GLU A 397 -8.64 13.15 17.15
N SER A 398 -8.23 12.44 18.19
CA SER A 398 -6.84 11.99 18.34
C SER A 398 -6.78 10.49 18.40
N ILE A 399 -5.84 9.89 17.66
CA ILE A 399 -5.67 8.44 17.60
C ILE A 399 -4.25 8.11 18.01
N PHE A 400 -4.13 7.33 19.07
CA PHE A 400 -2.91 6.60 19.33
C PHE A 400 -3.04 5.21 18.70
N GLU A 401 -2.04 4.78 17.94
CA GLU A 401 -1.99 3.43 17.39
C GLU A 401 -0.63 2.79 17.63
N THR A 402 -0.61 1.49 17.91
CA THR A 402 0.61 0.69 17.94
C THR A 402 0.37 -0.69 17.36
N PHE A 403 1.39 -1.22 16.68
CA PHE A 403 1.34 -2.56 16.09
C PHE A 403 2.67 -3.29 16.27
N TYR A 404 2.60 -4.60 16.16
CA TYR A 404 3.78 -5.44 15.97
C TYR A 404 3.55 -6.43 14.84
N ARG A 405 4.34 -6.35 13.77
CA ARG A 405 4.35 -7.30 12.67
C ARG A 405 5.44 -8.34 12.92
N LEU A 406 5.04 -9.60 13.03
CA LEU A 406 5.91 -10.76 13.08
C LEU A 406 5.91 -11.45 11.71
N ARG A 407 7.09 -11.64 11.12
CA ARG A 407 7.23 -12.57 9.99
C ARG A 407 7.29 -14.00 10.53
N LEU A 408 6.14 -14.67 10.59
CA LEU A 408 6.05 -16.04 11.12
C LEU A 408 6.75 -17.05 10.20
N THR A 409 6.43 -17.02 8.90
CA THR A 409 7.06 -17.85 7.85
C THR A 409 7.40 -16.99 6.64
N ARG A 410 7.99 -17.56 5.59
CA ARG A 410 8.28 -16.81 4.36
C ARG A 410 7.01 -16.28 3.68
N SER A 411 5.90 -17.00 3.80
CA SER A 411 4.61 -16.64 3.20
C SER A 411 3.59 -16.09 4.19
N VAL A 412 3.87 -16.01 5.49
CA VAL A 412 2.90 -15.55 6.49
C VAL A 412 3.49 -14.50 7.43
N GLU A 413 2.79 -13.37 7.51
CA GLU A 413 2.95 -12.36 8.57
C GLU A 413 1.75 -12.41 9.50
N VAL A 414 1.98 -12.19 10.79
CA VAL A 414 0.91 -12.04 11.79
C VAL A 414 1.28 -10.93 12.76
N GLY A 415 0.29 -10.30 13.38
CA GLY A 415 0.58 -9.21 14.31
C GLY A 415 -0.63 -8.73 15.08
N PRO A 416 -0.47 -8.41 16.38
CA PRO A 416 -1.45 -7.61 17.09
C PRO A 416 -1.35 -6.14 16.70
N ASP A 417 -2.44 -5.44 16.93
CA ASP A 417 -2.61 -4.01 16.70
C ASP A 417 -3.54 -3.45 17.78
N MET A 418 -3.31 -2.21 18.20
CA MET A 418 -4.14 -1.50 19.17
C MET A 418 -4.29 -0.04 18.76
N GLU A 419 -5.53 0.42 18.73
CA GLU A 419 -5.90 1.81 18.47
C GLU A 419 -6.68 2.39 19.65
N VAL A 420 -6.45 3.67 19.96
CA VAL A 420 -7.21 4.43 20.95
C VAL A 420 -7.65 5.73 20.30
N SER A 421 -8.93 5.80 19.91
CA SER A 421 -9.58 7.01 19.41
C SER A 421 -10.14 7.82 20.59
N ILE A 422 -9.66 9.05 20.71
CA ILE A 422 -10.04 10.02 21.74
C ILE A 422 -10.88 11.09 21.06
N HIS A 423 -12.08 11.29 21.59
CA HIS A 423 -13.12 12.18 21.05
C HIS A 423 -13.43 11.89 19.57
N PRO A 424 -14.01 10.70 19.25
CA PRO A 424 -14.39 10.40 17.87
C PRO A 424 -15.21 11.54 17.23
N THR A 425 -14.84 11.92 16.01
CA THR A 425 -15.28 13.17 15.36
C THR A 425 -16.81 13.35 15.34
N TYR A 426 -17.54 12.25 15.16
CA TYR A 426 -19.00 12.20 15.05
C TYR A 426 -19.69 11.67 16.31
N ALA A 427 -18.96 11.39 17.40
CA ALA A 427 -19.58 11.02 18.67
C ALA A 427 -20.46 12.15 19.21
N THR A 428 -21.56 11.80 19.86
CA THR A 428 -22.48 12.79 20.48
C THR A 428 -21.92 13.41 21.75
N GLN A 429 -20.95 12.75 22.38
CA GLN A 429 -20.26 13.16 23.60
C GLN A 429 -18.78 12.78 23.51
N SER A 430 -17.94 13.52 24.22
CA SER A 430 -16.54 13.15 24.44
C SER A 430 -16.43 11.74 24.99
N ALA A 431 -15.76 10.86 24.25
CA ALA A 431 -15.56 9.47 24.60
C ALA A 431 -14.14 9.02 24.24
N VAL A 432 -13.71 7.89 24.81
CA VAL A 432 -12.50 7.19 24.41
C VAL A 432 -12.90 5.78 23.96
N ARG A 433 -12.47 5.40 22.76
CA ARG A 433 -12.74 4.10 22.15
C ARG A 433 -11.40 3.40 21.95
N ALA A 434 -11.22 2.28 22.63
CA ALA A 434 -10.05 1.41 22.43
C ALA A 434 -10.44 0.23 21.54
N LEU A 435 -9.60 -0.06 20.56
CA LEU A 435 -9.72 -1.21 19.68
C LEU A 435 -8.48 -2.09 19.86
N VAL A 436 -8.70 -3.39 19.86
CA VAL A 436 -7.63 -4.39 19.78
C VAL A 436 -7.88 -5.24 18.55
N SER A 437 -6.82 -5.55 17.83
CA SER A 437 -6.94 -6.22 16.55
C SER A 437 -5.87 -7.29 16.36
N ALA A 438 -6.21 -8.28 15.55
CA ALA A 438 -5.28 -9.30 15.08
C ALA A 438 -5.26 -9.28 13.55
N ARG A 439 -4.06 -9.18 12.99
CA ARG A 439 -3.82 -9.13 11.54
C ARG A 439 -3.02 -10.33 11.11
N ALA A 440 -3.34 -10.88 9.95
CA ALA A 440 -2.54 -11.89 9.27
C ALA A 440 -2.44 -11.58 7.79
N ARG A 441 -1.27 -11.75 7.18
CA ARG A 441 -1.08 -11.56 5.74
C ARG A 441 -0.43 -12.80 5.15
N ILE A 442 -1.07 -13.34 4.11
CA ILE A 442 -0.57 -14.45 3.32
C ILE A 442 0.01 -13.89 2.02
N ILE A 443 1.24 -14.26 1.69
CA ILE A 443 1.99 -13.77 0.53
C ILE A 443 2.19 -14.93 -0.43
N PHE A 444 1.70 -14.75 -1.66
CA PHE A 444 1.71 -15.79 -2.69
C PHE A 444 2.99 -15.76 -3.50
#